data_AF-A0A177AVI3-F1
#
_entry.id   AF-A0A177AVI3-F1
#
_cell.length_a   1.000
_cell.length_b   1.000
_cell.length_c   1.000
_cell.angle_alpha   90.00
_cell.angle_beta   90.00
_cell.angle_gamma   90.00
#
_symmetry.space_group_name_H-M   'P 1'
#
loop_
_entity.id
_entity.type
_entity.pdbx_description
1 polymer ?
#
loop_
_entity_poly.entity_id
_entity_poly.type
_entity_poly.pdbx_seq_one_letter_code
_entity_poly.pdbx_strand_id
1 'polypeptide(L)'
;MIFLKCKKSDCDVKVIHNVSIFNAISITGLSLYTFGQTVSIVYFTETYQPESFYDKILENLNLGLHTLCLLDIRMHEPTADTILSKNPVYELPRCMKIHEAVEILLKISKKRNCKKITKDTLIVGAARVGTKTEKIVTMTMEQALLPHYIENMGATLHSLVIVGKLDLIEQDIIQIYKLKFDQ
;
A
#
# COMPACT_ATOMS: atom_id res chain seq x y z
N MET A 1 7.28 -11.11 -19.04
CA MET A 1 5.92 -11.65 -18.76
C MET A 1 5.90 -13.15 -19.07
N ILE A 2 5.53 -14.02 -18.11
CA ILE A 2 5.62 -15.49 -18.24
C ILE A 2 4.73 -16.01 -19.39
N PHE A 3 3.47 -15.55 -19.45
CA PHE A 3 2.52 -15.97 -20.48
C PHE A 3 3.04 -15.75 -21.91
N LEU A 4 3.64 -14.58 -22.17
CA LEU A 4 4.24 -14.27 -23.47
C LEU A 4 5.42 -15.20 -23.80
N LYS A 5 6.25 -15.56 -22.80
CA LYS A 5 7.36 -16.50 -23.00
C LYS A 5 6.83 -17.88 -23.38
N CYS A 6 5.85 -18.39 -22.64
CA CYS A 6 5.23 -19.69 -22.94
C CYS A 6 4.59 -19.73 -24.33
N LYS A 7 3.86 -18.67 -24.72
CA LYS A 7 3.28 -18.56 -26.07
C LYS A 7 4.32 -18.52 -27.19
N LYS A 8 5.47 -17.86 -26.96
CA LYS A 8 6.59 -17.86 -27.91
C LYS A 8 7.30 -19.22 -28.01
N SER A 9 7.25 -20.01 -26.94
CA SER A 9 7.85 -21.34 -26.85
C SER A 9 6.86 -22.47 -27.13
N ASP A 10 5.70 -22.17 -27.72
CA ASP A 10 4.62 -23.11 -28.04
C ASP A 10 4.23 -24.05 -26.87
N CYS A 11 4.30 -23.53 -25.66
CA CYS A 11 3.89 -24.23 -24.46
C CYS A 11 2.41 -23.94 -24.16
N ASP A 12 1.64 -24.98 -23.90
CA ASP A 12 0.26 -24.81 -23.44
C ASP A 12 0.22 -24.19 -22.04
N VAL A 13 -0.72 -23.25 -21.83
CA VAL A 13 -0.84 -22.49 -20.57
C VAL A 13 -2.29 -22.41 -20.17
N LYS A 14 -2.59 -22.91 -18.97
CA LYS A 14 -3.89 -22.77 -18.32
C LYS A 14 -3.78 -21.88 -17.08
N VAL A 15 -4.60 -20.84 -16.99
CA VAL A 15 -4.66 -19.95 -15.81
C VAL A 15 -5.71 -20.49 -14.84
N ILE A 16 -5.34 -20.62 -13.57
CA ILE A 16 -6.24 -20.96 -12.47
C ILE A 16 -6.38 -19.71 -11.59
N HIS A 17 -7.60 -19.18 -11.51
CA HIS A 17 -7.89 -17.97 -10.74
C HIS A 17 -8.01 -18.26 -9.25
N ASN A 18 -7.69 -17.27 -8.42
CA ASN A 18 -7.85 -17.30 -6.97
C ASN A 18 -8.12 -15.89 -6.43
N VAL A 19 -8.29 -15.77 -5.11
CA VAL A 19 -8.49 -14.51 -4.42
C VAL A 19 -7.26 -13.63 -4.55
N SER A 20 -7.49 -12.35 -4.79
CA SER A 20 -6.47 -11.30 -4.91
C SER A 20 -6.81 -10.15 -3.98
N ILE A 21 -5.78 -9.45 -3.48
CA ILE A 21 -5.96 -8.24 -2.66
C ILE A 21 -6.80 -7.18 -3.36
N PHE A 22 -6.76 -7.12 -4.69
CA PHE A 22 -7.57 -6.22 -5.51
C PHE A 22 -9.08 -6.36 -5.23
N ASN A 23 -9.53 -7.59 -5.01
CA ASN A 23 -10.94 -7.85 -4.71
C ASN A 23 -11.16 -7.92 -3.19
N ALA A 24 -10.22 -8.52 -2.47
CA ALA A 24 -10.35 -8.73 -1.03
C ALA A 24 -10.37 -7.42 -0.23
N ILE A 25 -9.84 -6.32 -0.77
CA ILE A 25 -9.87 -5.00 -0.11
C ILE A 25 -11.29 -4.46 0.12
N SER A 26 -12.32 -5.03 -0.54
CA SER A 26 -13.72 -4.69 -0.26
C SER A 26 -14.12 -4.90 1.20
N ILE A 27 -13.36 -5.70 1.95
CA ILE A 27 -13.54 -5.90 3.39
C ILE A 27 -13.38 -4.61 4.20
N THR A 28 -12.75 -3.58 3.64
CA THR A 28 -12.67 -2.24 4.24
C THR A 28 -14.04 -1.53 4.28
N GLY A 29 -15.04 -2.06 3.57
CA GLY A 29 -16.36 -1.45 3.40
C GLY A 29 -16.44 -0.43 2.28
N LEU A 30 -15.31 -0.07 1.68
CA LEU A 30 -15.24 0.80 0.52
C LEU A 30 -15.73 0.08 -0.73
N SER A 31 -16.49 0.78 -1.55
CA SER A 31 -17.02 0.24 -2.80
C SER A 31 -15.89 0.01 -3.79
N LEU A 32 -15.79 -1.21 -4.35
CA LEU A 32 -14.78 -1.49 -5.39
C LEU A 32 -14.96 -0.62 -6.64
N TYR A 33 -16.17 -0.09 -6.89
CA TYR A 33 -16.46 0.79 -8.02
C TYR A 33 -15.90 2.21 -7.86
N THR A 34 -15.59 2.63 -6.63
CA THR A 34 -15.03 3.96 -6.33
C THR A 34 -13.51 3.93 -6.19
N PHE A 35 -12.86 2.79 -6.47
CA PHE A 35 -11.40 2.71 -6.58
C PHE A 35 -10.92 3.16 -7.97
N GLY A 36 -9.95 4.08 -7.98
CA GLY A 36 -9.26 4.54 -9.17
C GLY A 36 -8.04 3.69 -9.51
N GLN A 37 -7.06 4.29 -10.19
CA GLN A 37 -5.85 3.59 -10.59
C GLN A 37 -5.08 3.08 -9.36
N THR A 38 -4.81 1.77 -9.29
CA THR A 38 -3.94 1.18 -8.26
C THR A 38 -2.48 1.59 -8.48
N VAL A 39 -1.75 1.84 -7.40
CA VAL A 39 -0.36 2.26 -7.43
C VAL A 39 0.52 1.36 -6.58
N SER A 40 1.83 1.38 -6.83
CA SER A 40 2.84 0.72 -5.98
C SER A 40 3.75 1.77 -5.36
N ILE A 41 3.83 1.78 -4.03
CA ILE A 41 4.77 2.63 -3.28
C ILE A 41 6.04 1.83 -3.07
N VAL A 42 7.15 2.37 -3.55
CA VAL A 42 8.46 1.71 -3.52
C VAL A 42 9.37 2.35 -2.48
N TYR A 43 10.29 1.57 -1.90
CA TYR A 43 11.30 2.13 -1.01
C TYR A 43 12.21 3.11 -1.75
N PHE A 44 12.49 4.23 -1.11
CA PHE A 44 13.48 5.19 -1.58
C PHE A 44 14.89 4.68 -1.28
N THR A 45 15.78 4.86 -2.24
CA THR A 45 17.24 4.73 -2.03
C THR A 45 17.90 6.09 -2.19
N GLU A 46 19.21 6.16 -1.99
CA GLU A 46 19.98 7.40 -2.19
C GLU A 46 19.91 7.90 -3.63
N THR A 47 19.93 6.98 -4.60
CA THR A 47 19.98 7.28 -6.04
C THR A 47 18.63 7.16 -6.74
N TYR A 48 17.62 6.54 -6.11
CA TYR A 48 16.33 6.25 -6.72
C TYR A 48 15.17 6.62 -5.80
N GLN A 49 14.48 7.72 -6.14
CA GLN A 49 13.31 8.25 -5.42
C GLN A 49 12.20 8.59 -6.42
N PRO A 50 11.57 7.60 -7.06
CA PRO A 50 10.52 7.85 -8.01
C PRO A 50 9.29 8.41 -7.30
N GLU A 51 8.60 9.35 -7.94
CA GLU A 51 7.41 9.99 -7.37
C GLU A 51 6.18 9.81 -8.26
N SER A 52 6.26 9.01 -9.33
CA SER A 52 5.19 8.86 -10.33
C SER A 52 3.91 8.23 -9.77
N PHE A 53 4.02 7.40 -8.72
CA PHE A 53 2.85 6.87 -8.01
C PHE A 53 2.08 7.98 -7.29
N TYR A 54 2.76 9.04 -6.86
CA TYR A 54 2.15 10.16 -6.15
C TYR A 54 1.23 10.97 -7.06
N ASP A 55 1.63 11.18 -8.32
CA ASP A 55 0.80 11.88 -9.32
C ASP A 55 -0.53 11.16 -9.54
N LYS A 56 -0.49 9.83 -9.66
CA LYS A 56 -1.69 8.99 -9.83
C LYS A 56 -2.60 9.02 -8.61
N ILE A 57 -2.05 9.04 -7.40
CA ILE A 57 -2.84 9.22 -6.18
C ILE A 57 -3.56 10.58 -6.21
N LEU A 58 -2.86 11.65 -6.61
CA LEU A 58 -3.47 12.97 -6.72
C LEU A 58 -4.59 13.01 -7.77
N GLU A 59 -4.39 12.36 -8.92
CA GLU A 59 -5.43 12.23 -9.95
C GLU A 59 -6.68 11.53 -9.42
N ASN A 60 -6.52 10.38 -8.74
CA ASN A 60 -7.66 9.70 -8.11
C ASN A 60 -8.36 10.59 -7.08
N LEU A 61 -7.59 11.27 -6.20
CA LEU A 61 -8.15 12.20 -5.21
C LEU A 61 -8.87 13.39 -5.86
N ASN A 62 -8.39 13.89 -7.01
CA ASN A 62 -9.07 14.94 -7.77
C ASN A 62 -10.44 14.49 -8.28
N LEU A 63 -10.57 13.21 -8.63
CA LEU A 63 -11.80 12.58 -9.07
C LEU A 63 -12.67 12.06 -7.92
N GLY A 64 -12.19 12.15 -6.68
CA GLY A 64 -12.87 11.62 -5.50
C GLY A 64 -12.80 10.09 -5.38
N LEU A 65 -11.89 9.43 -6.09
CA LEU A 65 -11.71 7.99 -6.08
C LEU A 65 -10.76 7.55 -4.95
N HIS A 66 -11.01 6.38 -4.35
CA HIS A 66 -10.05 5.73 -3.46
C HIS A 66 -8.87 5.18 -4.26
N THR A 67 -7.72 5.07 -3.61
CA THR A 67 -6.52 4.51 -4.23
C THR A 67 -6.03 3.32 -3.41
N LEU A 68 -6.01 2.14 -4.02
CA LEU A 68 -5.27 1.00 -3.47
C LEU A 68 -3.77 1.21 -3.74
N CYS A 69 -3.00 1.28 -2.68
CA CYS A 69 -1.55 1.38 -2.68
C CYS A 69 -0.96 0.03 -2.26
N LEU A 70 -0.35 -0.67 -3.21
CA LEU A 70 0.46 -1.84 -2.95
C LEU A 70 1.81 -1.39 -2.40
N LEU A 71 2.27 -2.05 -1.35
CA LEU A 71 3.51 -1.68 -0.66
C LEU A 71 4.66 -2.58 -1.12
N ASP A 72 5.85 -1.99 -1.19
CA ASP A 72 7.05 -2.67 -1.70
C ASP A 72 7.38 -3.94 -0.92
N ILE A 73 7.87 -4.96 -1.63
CA ILE A 73 8.30 -6.23 -1.08
C ILE A 73 9.68 -6.53 -1.65
N ARG A 74 10.70 -6.44 -0.79
CA ARG A 74 12.08 -6.79 -1.13
C ARG A 74 12.40 -8.16 -0.57
N MET A 75 12.46 -9.15 -1.43
CA MET A 75 12.83 -10.52 -1.07
C MET A 75 14.23 -10.81 -1.61
N HIS A 76 15.19 -11.09 -0.72
CA HIS A 76 16.53 -11.54 -1.10
C HIS A 76 17.18 -10.68 -2.18
N GLU A 77 17.16 -9.36 -2.02
CA GLU A 77 17.92 -8.49 -2.91
C GLU A 77 19.41 -8.54 -2.53
N PRO A 78 20.33 -8.72 -3.49
CA PRO A 78 21.75 -8.51 -3.25
C PRO A 78 21.96 -7.01 -2.96
N THR A 79 22.68 -6.70 -1.88
CA THR A 79 23.00 -5.31 -1.53
C THR A 79 23.74 -4.63 -2.68
N ALA A 80 23.50 -3.33 -2.91
CA ALA A 80 24.13 -2.59 -4.02
C ALA A 80 25.66 -2.75 -4.04
N ASP A 81 26.28 -2.84 -2.86
CA ASP A 81 27.72 -3.04 -2.67
C ASP A 81 28.22 -4.45 -3.00
N THR A 82 27.34 -5.45 -3.00
CA THR A 82 27.69 -6.87 -3.18
C THR A 82 27.29 -7.46 -4.53
N ILE A 83 26.58 -6.70 -5.39
CA ILE A 83 26.27 -7.12 -6.78
C ILE A 83 27.55 -7.39 -7.59
N LEU A 84 28.63 -6.66 -7.30
CA LEU A 84 29.93 -6.79 -7.97
C LEU A 84 30.90 -7.77 -7.26
N SER A 85 30.51 -8.33 -6.11
CA SER A 85 31.33 -9.26 -5.31
C SER A 85 31.11 -10.72 -5.73
N LYS A 86 32.15 -11.55 -5.61
CA LYS A 86 32.06 -13.01 -5.83
C LYS A 86 31.15 -13.73 -4.83
N ASN A 87 30.87 -13.10 -3.67
CA ASN A 87 29.98 -13.61 -2.64
C ASN A 87 28.91 -12.54 -2.32
N PRO A 88 27.74 -12.57 -2.98
CA PRO A 88 26.67 -11.62 -2.71
C PRO A 88 26.08 -11.85 -1.31
N VAL A 89 26.09 -10.80 -0.49
CA VAL A 89 25.34 -10.78 0.78
C VAL A 89 23.91 -10.37 0.44
N TYR A 90 22.96 -11.22 0.84
CA TYR A 90 21.54 -11.00 0.61
C TYR A 90 20.92 -10.34 1.84
N GLU A 91 20.12 -9.31 1.61
CA GLU A 91 19.36 -8.69 2.67
C GLU A 91 18.24 -9.61 3.15
N LEU A 92 17.87 -9.45 4.43
CA LEU A 92 16.70 -10.09 5.01
C LEU A 92 15.45 -9.62 4.27
N PRO A 93 14.49 -10.51 3.98
CA PRO A 93 13.22 -10.14 3.38
C PRO A 93 12.53 -9.00 4.14
N ARG A 94 12.27 -7.89 3.45
CA ARG A 94 11.63 -6.71 4.02
C ARG A 94 10.40 -6.35 3.20
N CYS A 95 9.26 -6.34 3.88
CA CYS A 95 8.01 -5.85 3.32
C CYS A 95 7.71 -4.48 3.94
N MET A 96 7.31 -3.53 3.10
CA MET A 96 6.97 -2.20 3.54
C MET A 96 5.72 -2.20 4.42
N LYS A 97 5.85 -1.56 5.58
CA LYS A 97 4.76 -1.32 6.52
C LYS A 97 4.06 0.00 6.17
N ILE A 98 2.83 0.16 6.66
CA ILE A 98 2.00 1.33 6.38
C ILE A 98 2.67 2.65 6.80
N HIS A 99 3.29 2.71 7.99
CA HIS A 99 3.94 3.95 8.44
C HIS A 99 5.08 4.38 7.53
N GLU A 100 5.91 3.44 7.05
CA GLU A 100 7.00 3.73 6.11
C GLU A 100 6.46 4.29 4.79
N ALA A 101 5.35 3.73 4.29
CA ALA A 101 4.68 4.24 3.10
C ALA A 101 4.13 5.67 3.32
N VAL A 102 3.54 5.92 4.50
CA VAL A 102 3.03 7.24 4.89
C VAL A 102 4.16 8.26 5.01
N GLU A 103 5.30 7.89 5.58
CA GLU A 103 6.50 8.76 5.64
C GLU A 103 6.95 9.19 4.25
N ILE A 104 6.99 8.26 3.29
CA ILE A 104 7.35 8.55 1.90
C ILE A 104 6.33 9.55 1.29
N LEU A 105 5.03 9.29 1.45
CA LEU A 105 3.98 10.16 0.92
C LEU A 105 4.04 11.58 1.51
N LEU A 106 4.26 11.69 2.82
CA LEU A 106 4.38 12.99 3.49
C LEU A 106 5.67 13.72 3.11
N LYS A 107 6.78 12.98 2.90
CA LYS A 107 8.04 13.54 2.40
C LYS A 107 7.85 14.15 1.01
N ILE A 108 7.21 13.44 0.09
CA ILE A 108 6.90 13.96 -1.25
C ILE A 108 5.94 15.16 -1.15
N SER A 109 4.90 15.06 -0.33
CA SER A 109 3.95 16.15 -0.11
C SER A 109 4.63 17.43 0.35
N LYS A 110 5.52 17.33 1.35
CA LYS A 110 6.32 18.46 1.85
C LYS A 110 7.25 19.03 0.78
N LYS A 111 7.96 18.17 0.05
CA LYS A 111 8.85 18.58 -1.05
C LYS A 111 8.11 19.36 -2.14
N ARG A 112 6.86 18.96 -2.45
CA ARG A 112 6.03 19.56 -3.49
C ARG A 112 5.09 20.66 -3.00
N ASN A 113 5.09 20.98 -1.70
CA ASN A 113 4.09 21.86 -1.06
C ASN A 113 2.64 21.48 -1.41
N CYS A 114 2.34 20.18 -1.48
CA CYS A 114 1.02 19.70 -1.85
C CYS A 114 0.03 19.89 -0.69
N LYS A 115 -1.14 20.49 -0.98
CA LYS A 115 -2.20 20.71 0.02
C LYS A 115 -3.26 19.62 0.06
N LYS A 116 -3.24 18.67 -0.89
CA LYS A 116 -4.24 17.60 -0.97
C LYS A 116 -3.93 16.42 -0.07
N ILE A 117 -2.66 16.04 0.02
CA ILE A 117 -2.21 14.96 0.91
C ILE A 117 -1.51 15.61 2.09
N THR A 118 -2.23 15.70 3.19
CA THR A 118 -1.75 16.24 4.46
C THR A 118 -1.71 15.16 5.53
N LYS A 119 -1.23 15.51 6.71
CA LYS A 119 -1.29 14.69 7.93
C LYS A 119 -2.70 14.22 8.30
N ASP A 120 -3.72 15.02 7.96
CA ASP A 120 -5.12 14.72 8.27
C ASP A 120 -5.79 13.83 7.21
N THR A 121 -5.08 13.50 6.12
CA THR A 121 -5.61 12.63 5.06
C THR A 121 -6.03 11.30 5.66
N LEU A 122 -7.28 10.92 5.43
CA LEU A 122 -7.83 9.67 5.90
C LEU A 122 -7.30 8.50 5.06
N ILE A 123 -6.86 7.46 5.75
CA ILE A 123 -6.34 6.24 5.14
C ILE A 123 -6.93 5.01 5.83
N VAL A 124 -6.96 3.90 5.10
CA VAL A 124 -7.26 2.58 5.66
C VAL A 124 -6.03 1.70 5.52
N GLY A 125 -5.48 1.28 6.65
CA GLY A 125 -4.45 0.27 6.71
C GLY A 125 -5.07 -1.11 6.73
N ALA A 126 -4.64 -2.00 5.82
CA ALA A 126 -5.05 -3.39 5.80
C ALA A 126 -3.83 -4.30 5.92
N ALA A 127 -3.81 -5.19 6.91
CA ALA A 127 -2.72 -6.12 7.15
C ALA A 127 -3.23 -7.56 7.12
N ARG A 128 -2.48 -8.42 6.42
CA ARG A 128 -2.69 -9.88 6.36
C ARG A 128 -4.13 -10.25 5.99
N VAL A 129 -4.69 -9.55 5.00
CA VAL A 129 -6.07 -9.76 4.52
C VAL A 129 -6.27 -11.22 4.11
N GLY A 130 -7.38 -11.81 4.53
CA GLY A 130 -7.72 -13.22 4.31
C GLY A 130 -7.08 -14.21 5.28
N THR A 131 -6.40 -13.74 6.33
CA THR A 131 -5.79 -14.60 7.37
C THR A 131 -6.52 -14.47 8.71
N LYS A 132 -6.27 -15.40 9.64
CA LYS A 132 -6.84 -15.35 11.01
C LYS A 132 -6.39 -14.13 11.82
N THR A 133 -5.27 -13.53 11.44
CA THR A 133 -4.71 -12.34 12.11
C THR A 133 -4.93 -11.10 11.27
N GLU A 134 -5.87 -11.10 10.33
CA GLU A 134 -6.24 -9.92 9.55
C GLU A 134 -6.50 -8.70 10.46
N LYS A 135 -6.06 -7.54 10.01
CA LYS A 135 -6.28 -6.28 10.70
C LYS A 135 -6.61 -5.18 9.71
N ILE A 136 -7.72 -4.49 9.96
CA ILE A 136 -8.16 -3.33 9.18
C ILE A 136 -8.31 -2.18 10.16
N VAL A 137 -7.65 -1.07 9.88
CA VAL A 137 -7.69 0.11 10.72
C VAL A 137 -7.84 1.36 9.87
N THR A 138 -8.86 2.15 10.18
CA THR A 138 -9.02 3.51 9.67
C THR A 138 -8.24 4.46 10.56
N MET A 139 -7.41 5.32 9.96
CA MET A 139 -6.62 6.32 10.67
C MET A 139 -6.28 7.50 9.77
N THR A 140 -5.84 8.62 10.35
CA THR A 140 -5.17 9.68 9.57
C THR A 140 -3.71 9.31 9.29
N MET A 141 -3.08 9.97 8.32
CA MET A 141 -1.64 9.81 8.10
C MET A 141 -0.80 10.13 9.34
N GLU A 142 -1.21 11.12 10.16
CA GLU A 142 -0.53 11.40 11.42
C GLU A 142 -0.66 10.26 12.42
N GLN A 143 -1.87 9.71 12.57
CA GLN A 143 -2.12 8.58 13.46
C GLN A 143 -1.30 7.35 13.07
N ALA A 144 -1.14 7.09 11.78
CA ALA A 144 -0.35 5.97 11.28
C ALA A 144 1.13 6.00 11.68
N LEU A 145 1.66 7.17 12.04
CA LEU A 145 3.03 7.33 12.52
C LEU A 145 3.18 7.14 14.04
N LEU A 146 2.07 7.00 14.77
CA LEU A 146 2.11 6.83 16.22
C LEU A 146 2.45 5.37 16.59
N PRO A 147 3.30 5.14 17.62
CA PRO A 147 3.76 3.79 17.98
C PRO A 147 2.64 2.77 18.18
N HIS A 148 1.56 3.16 18.84
CA HIS A 148 0.43 2.27 19.10
C HIS A 148 -0.31 1.83 17.83
N TYR A 149 -0.43 2.67 16.79
CA TYR A 149 -1.00 2.27 15.50
C TYR A 149 -0.04 1.32 14.77
N ILE A 150 1.26 1.61 14.81
CA ILE A 150 2.30 0.78 14.18
C ILE A 150 2.30 -0.64 14.76
N GLU A 151 2.27 -0.75 16.09
CA GLU A 151 2.21 -2.02 16.80
C GLU A 151 0.89 -2.77 16.53
N ASN A 152 -0.23 -2.06 16.54
CA ASN A 152 -1.56 -2.63 16.30
C ASN A 152 -1.69 -3.28 14.92
N MET A 153 -1.06 -2.70 13.89
CA MET A 153 -1.05 -3.29 12.55
C MET A 153 -0.29 -4.62 12.50
N GLY A 154 0.67 -4.86 13.39
CA GLY A 154 1.39 -6.12 13.51
C GLY A 154 2.30 -6.48 12.32
N ALA A 155 2.47 -7.78 12.07
CA ALA A 155 3.34 -8.31 11.02
C ALA A 155 2.89 -7.97 9.58
N THR A 156 3.79 -8.04 8.62
CA THR A 156 3.48 -7.87 7.20
C THR A 156 2.76 -9.12 6.64
N LEU A 157 2.13 -9.14 5.48
CA LEU A 157 1.99 -8.15 4.39
C LEU A 157 0.96 -7.07 4.68
N HIS A 158 1.27 -5.83 4.30
CA HIS A 158 0.38 -4.67 4.45
C HIS A 158 -0.04 -4.13 3.09
N SER A 159 -1.19 -3.47 3.07
CA SER A 159 -1.69 -2.67 1.96
C SER A 159 -2.30 -1.39 2.53
N LEU A 160 -2.22 -0.31 1.76
CA LEU A 160 -2.70 1.00 2.17
C LEU A 160 -3.80 1.43 1.20
N VAL A 161 -4.89 1.98 1.72
CA VAL A 161 -5.89 2.66 0.90
C VAL A 161 -5.88 4.14 1.26
N ILE A 162 -5.71 5.00 0.27
CA ILE A 162 -5.93 6.43 0.41
C ILE A 162 -7.39 6.72 0.07
N VAL A 163 -8.11 7.30 1.01
CA VAL A 163 -9.56 7.46 0.91
C VAL A 163 -9.87 8.72 0.10
N GLY A 164 -10.62 8.55 -1.00
CA GLY A 164 -11.23 9.64 -1.76
C GLY A 164 -12.49 10.20 -1.11
N LYS A 165 -13.49 10.55 -1.93
CA LYS A 165 -14.79 11.01 -1.46
C LYS A 165 -15.57 9.81 -0.92
N LEU A 166 -16.18 9.97 0.25
CA LEU A 166 -17.00 8.93 0.87
C LEU A 166 -18.48 9.19 0.67
N ASP A 167 -19.20 8.14 0.27
CA ASP A 167 -20.66 8.11 0.33
C ASP A 167 -21.15 7.85 1.76
N LEU A 168 -22.42 8.13 2.04
CA LEU A 168 -23.00 8.06 3.40
C LEU A 168 -22.74 6.70 4.08
N ILE A 169 -22.93 5.60 3.36
CA ILE A 169 -22.72 4.25 3.89
C ILE A 169 -21.24 3.99 4.18
N GLU A 170 -20.35 4.46 3.30
CA GLU A 170 -18.90 4.28 3.48
C GLU A 170 -18.39 5.10 4.67
N GLN A 171 -18.96 6.29 4.92
CA GLN A 171 -18.65 7.08 6.12
C GLN A 171 -18.96 6.30 7.39
N ASP A 172 -20.11 5.63 7.46
CA ASP A 172 -20.50 4.83 8.62
C ASP A 172 -19.60 3.60 8.80
N ILE A 173 -19.31 2.86 7.73
CA ILE A 173 -18.49 1.65 7.81
C ILE A 173 -17.04 1.98 8.22
N ILE A 174 -16.47 3.05 7.69
CA ILE A 174 -15.10 3.45 8.01
C ILE A 174 -14.92 3.73 9.50
N GLN A 175 -15.94 4.23 10.20
CA GLN A 175 -15.87 4.46 11.65
C GLN A 175 -15.80 3.16 12.46
N ILE A 176 -16.32 2.04 11.93
CA ILE A 176 -16.25 0.73 12.59
C ILE A 176 -14.79 0.29 12.78
N TYR A 177 -13.94 0.60 11.81
CA TYR A 177 -12.52 0.25 11.81
C TYR A 177 -11.61 1.28 12.49
N LYS A 178 -12.18 2.33 13.10
CA LYS A 178 -11.40 3.30 13.85
C LYS A 178 -10.97 2.69 15.19
N LEU A 179 -9.68 2.78 15.52
CA LEU A 179 -9.22 2.35 16.84
C LEU A 179 -9.85 3.24 17.92
N LYS A 180 -10.59 2.60 18.82
CA LYS A 180 -11.05 3.21 20.07
C LYS A 180 -9.96 2.93 21.11
N PHE A 181 -9.23 3.97 21.48
CA PHE A 181 -8.44 3.92 22.71
C PHE A 181 -9.39 4.38 23.80
N ASP A 182 -9.73 3.47 24.71
CA ASP A 182 -10.38 3.88 25.96
C ASP A 182 -9.41 4.84 26.68
N GLN A 183 -9.93 6.00 27.07
CA GLN A 183 -9.20 7.03 27.83
C GLN A 183 -8.83 6.53 29.22
#